data_AF-A0A522AJ31-F1
#
_entry.id   AF-A0A522AJ31-F1
#
_cell.length_a   1.000
_cell.length_b   1.000
_cell.length_c   1.000
_cell.angle_alpha   90.00
_cell.angle_beta   90.00
_cell.angle_gamma   90.00
#
_symmetry.space_group_name_H-M   'P 1'
#
loop_
_entity.id
_entity.type
_entity.pdbx_description
1 polymer ?
#
loop_
_entity_poly.entity_id
_entity_poly.type
_entity_poly.pdbx_seq_one_letter_code
_entity_poly.pdbx_strand_id
1 'polypeptide(L)'
;MSDLDPVTRRNIRLTVALLLAFVVLVIGGLTYRLSQPRILNPYELRNQHAYLIDPPRPVAGLSLIDQAGQPFTEARLQGHWTLVFFGFTHCNDVCPTTMATLAKMYAELKPGEQKDLQVIFVSVDP
;
A
#
# COMPACT_ATOMS: atom_id res chain seq x y z
N MET A 1 -8.38 -10.73 59.49
CA MET A 1 -7.35 -11.24 58.56
C MET A 1 -7.94 -12.48 57.90
N SER A 2 -8.65 -12.32 56.79
CA SER A 2 -9.46 -13.38 56.18
C SER A 2 -8.57 -14.44 55.52
N ASP A 3 -8.38 -15.56 56.22
CA ASP A 3 -7.82 -16.79 55.68
C ASP A 3 -8.73 -17.30 54.56
N LEU A 4 -8.37 -16.98 53.32
CA LEU A 4 -8.97 -17.57 52.13
C LEU A 4 -8.56 -19.04 52.07
N ASP A 5 -9.55 -19.93 52.13
CA ASP A 5 -9.40 -21.37 51.90
C ASP A 5 -8.47 -21.63 50.68
N PRO A 6 -7.47 -22.52 50.80
CA PRO A 6 -6.52 -22.82 49.73
C PRO A 6 -7.20 -23.20 48.41
N VAL A 7 -8.40 -23.78 48.46
CA VAL A 7 -9.21 -24.12 47.28
C VAL A 7 -9.72 -22.86 46.58
N THR A 8 -10.22 -21.87 47.33
CA THR A 8 -10.73 -20.61 46.79
C THR A 8 -9.62 -19.77 46.14
N ARG A 9 -8.42 -19.74 46.74
CA ARG A 9 -7.26 -19.03 46.16
C ARG A 9 -6.79 -19.65 44.83
N ARG A 10 -6.85 -20.99 44.70
CA ARG A 10 -6.54 -21.70 43.46
C ARG A 10 -7.54 -21.37 42.36
N ASN A 11 -8.83 -21.37 42.68
CA ASN A 11 -9.89 -21.07 41.72
C ASN A 11 -9.83 -19.63 41.23
N ILE A 12 -9.56 -18.65 42.12
CA ILE A 12 -9.38 -17.23 41.73
C ILE A 12 -8.19 -17.07 40.77
N ARG A 13 -7.06 -17.73 41.04
CA ARG A 13 -5.89 -17.67 40.14
C ARG A 13 -6.19 -18.27 38.77
N LEU A 14 -6.94 -19.37 38.73
CA LEU A 14 -7.36 -19.99 37.48
C LEU A 14 -8.30 -19.09 36.68
N THR A 15 -9.29 -18.47 37.32
CA THR A 15 -10.20 -17.55 36.65
C THR A 15 -9.48 -16.31 36.13
N VAL A 16 -8.54 -15.75 36.91
CA VAL A 16 -7.74 -14.59 36.48
C VAL A 16 -6.82 -14.96 35.33
N ALA A 17 -6.16 -16.14 35.38
CA ALA A 17 -5.31 -16.61 34.29
C ALA A 17 -6.10 -16.84 32.99
N LEU A 18 -7.29 -17.42 33.07
CA LEU A 18 -8.18 -17.61 31.91
C LEU A 18 -8.65 -16.27 31.33
N LEU A 19 -9.02 -15.31 32.19
CA LEU A 19 -9.40 -13.96 31.75
C LEU A 19 -8.26 -13.25 31.04
N LEU A 20 -7.04 -13.30 31.60
CA LEU A 20 -5.85 -12.72 30.96
C LEU A 20 -5.54 -13.40 29.63
N ALA A 21 -5.63 -14.73 29.55
CA ALA A 21 -5.41 -15.47 28.30
C ALA A 21 -6.43 -15.08 27.22
N PHE A 22 -7.71 -14.92 27.58
CA PHE A 22 -8.75 -14.47 26.68
C PHE A 22 -8.48 -13.04 26.18
N VAL A 23 -8.12 -12.12 27.07
CA VAL A 23 -7.77 -10.74 26.71
C VAL A 23 -6.58 -10.70 25.76
N VAL A 24 -5.53 -11.48 26.01
CA VAL A 24 -4.37 -11.58 25.11
C VAL A 24 -4.77 -12.14 23.74
N LEU A 25 -5.62 -13.16 23.69
CA LEU A 25 -6.12 -13.71 22.43
C LEU A 25 -6.94 -12.71 21.63
N VAL A 26 -7.84 -11.97 22.29
CA VAL A 26 -8.68 -10.95 21.65
C VAL A 26 -7.81 -9.80 21.14
N ILE A 27 -6.88 -9.29 21.95
CA ILE A 27 -5.97 -8.21 21.55
C ILE A 27 -5.08 -8.68 20.40
N GLY A 28 -4.47 -9.87 20.50
CA GLY A 28 -3.63 -10.43 19.44
C GLY A 28 -4.40 -10.67 18.13
N GLY A 29 -5.64 -11.16 18.22
CA GLY A 29 -6.51 -11.33 17.06
C GLY A 29 -6.91 -9.98 16.44
N LEU A 30 -7.19 -8.97 17.26
CA LEU A 30 -7.53 -7.63 16.80
C LEU A 30 -6.33 -6.94 16.15
N THR A 31 -5.14 -6.98 16.77
CA THR A 31 -3.92 -6.40 16.18
C THR A 31 -3.57 -7.09 14.87
N TYR A 32 -3.73 -8.41 14.80
CA TYR A 32 -3.56 -9.15 13.56
C TYR A 32 -4.56 -8.71 12.48
N ARG A 33 -5.84 -8.58 12.83
CA ARG A 33 -6.90 -8.10 11.91
C ARG A 33 -6.66 -6.66 11.44
N LEU A 34 -6.29 -5.77 12.34
CA LEU A 34 -6.02 -4.35 12.03
C LEU A 34 -4.74 -4.16 11.20
N SER A 35 -3.78 -5.08 11.32
CA SER A 35 -2.53 -5.04 10.55
C SER A 35 -2.64 -5.61 9.14
N GLN A 36 -3.74 -6.30 8.80
CA GLN A 36 -3.92 -6.77 7.43
C GLN A 36 -4.32 -5.60 6.51
N PRO A 37 -3.71 -5.50 5.32
CA PRO A 37 -4.08 -4.47 4.35
C PRO A 37 -5.55 -4.64 3.96
N ARG A 38 -6.33 -3.57 4.08
CA ARG A 38 -7.74 -3.58 3.68
C ARG A 38 -7.81 -3.57 2.15
N ILE A 39 -8.23 -4.69 1.55
CA ILE A 39 -8.46 -4.78 0.11
C ILE A 39 -9.79 -4.08 -0.18
N LEU A 40 -9.76 -2.97 -0.91
CA LEU A 40 -10.97 -2.23 -1.29
C LEU A 40 -11.72 -2.96 -2.40
N ASN A 41 -13.04 -2.95 -2.31
CA ASN A 41 -13.89 -3.48 -3.37
C ASN A 41 -13.83 -2.55 -4.60
N PRO A 42 -13.86 -3.05 -5.86
CA PRO A 42 -13.97 -2.22 -7.07
C PRO A 42 -14.99 -1.06 -7.00
N TYR A 43 -16.12 -1.26 -6.31
CA TYR A 43 -17.09 -0.19 -6.08
C TYR A 43 -16.56 0.92 -5.16
N GLU A 44 -15.84 0.57 -4.09
CA GLU A 44 -15.21 1.54 -3.18
C GLU A 44 -14.05 2.28 -3.84
N LEU A 45 -13.25 1.59 -4.66
CA LEU A 45 -12.19 2.20 -5.47
C LEU A 45 -12.75 3.26 -6.41
N ARG A 46 -13.88 2.98 -7.06
CA ARG A 46 -14.53 3.94 -7.97
C ARG A 46 -14.98 5.21 -7.24
N ASN A 47 -15.44 5.10 -6.00
CA ASN A 47 -15.79 6.28 -5.17
C ASN A 47 -14.57 7.13 -4.80
N GLN A 48 -13.38 6.53 -4.80
CA GLN A 48 -12.10 7.22 -4.64
C GLN A 48 -11.47 7.62 -5.99
N HIS A 49 -12.24 7.58 -7.08
CA HIS A 49 -11.79 7.90 -8.44
C HIS A 49 -10.69 6.96 -8.96
N ALA A 50 -10.54 5.77 -8.37
CA ALA A 50 -9.68 4.71 -8.86
C ALA A 50 -10.49 3.74 -9.73
N TYR A 51 -10.09 3.60 -10.99
CA TYR A 51 -10.74 2.73 -11.96
C TYR A 51 -9.84 1.53 -12.27
N LEU A 52 -10.33 0.33 -12.00
CA LEU A 52 -9.69 -0.90 -12.47
C LEU A 52 -10.17 -1.18 -13.90
N ILE A 53 -9.22 -1.32 -14.83
CA ILE A 53 -9.51 -1.67 -16.21
C ILE A 53 -9.46 -3.19 -16.33
N ASP A 54 -10.64 -3.82 -16.39
CA ASP A 54 -10.82 -5.26 -16.56
C ASP A 54 -11.82 -5.49 -17.71
N PRO A 55 -11.41 -6.09 -18.85
CA PRO A 55 -10.10 -6.70 -19.10
C PRO A 55 -8.96 -5.69 -19.31
N PRO A 56 -7.70 -6.07 -19.00
CA PRO A 56 -6.54 -5.20 -19.23
C PRO A 56 -6.45 -4.75 -20.69
N ARG A 57 -6.21 -3.45 -20.89
CA ARG A 57 -5.95 -2.90 -22.23
C ARG A 57 -4.46 -2.94 -22.52
N PRO A 58 -4.02 -3.47 -23.69
CA PRO A 58 -2.62 -3.44 -24.06
C PRO A 58 -2.17 -1.99 -24.29
N VAL A 59 -0.96 -1.67 -23.83
CA VAL A 59 -0.26 -0.43 -24.21
C VAL A 59 0.42 -0.73 -25.55
N ALA A 60 0.04 -0.01 -26.61
CA ALA A 60 0.58 -0.22 -27.96
C ALA A 60 0.76 1.13 -28.67
N GLY A 61 1.79 1.22 -29.51
CA GLY A 61 2.13 2.43 -30.26
C GLY A 61 2.96 3.45 -29.46
N LEU A 62 3.67 3.02 -28.42
CA LEU A 62 4.50 3.90 -27.60
C LEU A 62 5.83 4.19 -28.30
N SER A 63 5.97 5.41 -28.81
CA SER A 63 7.23 5.93 -29.34
C SER A 63 7.50 7.29 -28.72
N LEU A 64 8.29 7.29 -27.65
CA LEU A 64 8.70 8.49 -26.91
C LEU A 64 10.23 8.57 -26.88
N ILE A 65 10.73 9.73 -26.43
CA ILE A 65 12.15 9.95 -26.15
C ILE A 65 12.27 10.29 -24.65
N ASP A 66 13.24 9.68 -23.98
CA ASP A 66 13.51 9.98 -22.58
C ASP A 66 14.38 11.23 -22.41
N GLN A 67 14.59 11.65 -21.16
CA GLN A 67 15.37 12.84 -20.81
C GLN A 67 16.84 12.76 -21.22
N ALA A 68 17.36 11.57 -21.55
CA ALA A 68 18.72 11.35 -22.03
C ALA A 68 18.79 11.24 -23.57
N GLY A 69 17.68 11.50 -24.27
CA GLY A 69 17.60 11.39 -25.72
C GLY A 69 17.49 9.95 -26.24
N GLN A 70 17.23 8.97 -25.37
CA GLN A 70 17.12 7.57 -25.76
C GLN A 70 15.67 7.21 -26.13
N PRO A 71 15.46 6.30 -27.09
CA PRO A 71 14.12 5.79 -27.39
C PRO A 71 13.45 5.12 -26.18
N PHE A 72 12.19 5.46 -25.96
CA PHE A 72 11.33 4.84 -24.95
C PHE A 72 10.13 4.16 -25.62
N THR A 73 10.07 2.83 -25.53
CA THR A 73 9.04 1.97 -26.14
C THR A 73 8.41 1.03 -25.12
N GLU A 74 7.38 0.28 -25.51
CA GLU A 74 6.67 -0.68 -24.64
C GLU A 74 7.59 -1.76 -24.06
N ALA A 75 8.70 -2.05 -24.72
CA ALA A 75 9.72 -2.97 -24.22
C ALA A 75 10.27 -2.54 -22.85
N ARG A 76 10.33 -1.22 -22.59
CA ARG A 76 10.77 -0.65 -21.31
C ARG A 76 9.71 -0.71 -20.21
N LEU A 77 8.52 -1.26 -20.49
CA LEU A 77 7.45 -1.45 -19.50
C LEU A 77 7.38 -2.89 -18.98
N GLN A 78 8.14 -3.81 -19.58
CA GLN A 78 8.05 -5.24 -19.29
C GLN A 78 8.89 -5.65 -18.08
N GLY A 79 8.40 -6.62 -17.31
CA GLY A 79 9.17 -7.27 -16.23
C GLY A 79 9.16 -6.56 -14.88
N HIS A 80 8.45 -5.44 -14.75
CA HIS A 80 8.31 -4.68 -13.51
C HIS A 80 6.99 -3.88 -13.50
N TRP A 81 6.50 -3.52 -12.32
CA TRP A 81 5.38 -2.61 -12.18
C TRP A 81 5.73 -1.22 -12.67
N THR A 82 4.81 -0.59 -13.39
CA THR A 82 4.99 0.77 -13.89
C THR A 82 3.89 1.67 -13.35
N LEU A 83 4.29 2.69 -12.60
CA LEU A 83 3.42 3.79 -12.23
C LEU A 83 3.66 4.96 -13.18
N VAL A 84 2.64 5.38 -13.92
CA VAL A 84 2.74 6.48 -14.88
C VAL A 84 2.00 7.69 -14.35
N PHE A 85 2.64 8.86 -14.38
CA PHE A 85 2.02 10.15 -14.11
C PHE A 85 2.17 11.06 -15.34
N PHE A 86 1.04 11.55 -15.84
CA PHE A 86 1.01 12.51 -16.95
C PHE A 86 0.90 13.93 -16.39
N GLY A 87 1.77 14.83 -16.82
CA GLY A 87 1.77 16.22 -16.34
C GLY A 87 2.63 17.12 -17.20
N PHE A 88 2.88 18.35 -16.75
CA PHE A 88 3.75 19.30 -17.42
C PHE A 88 4.55 20.07 -16.38
N THR A 89 5.73 20.56 -16.75
CA THR A 89 6.71 21.13 -15.80
C THR A 89 6.29 22.50 -15.25
N HIS A 90 5.44 23.24 -15.97
CA HIS A 90 4.91 24.55 -15.57
C HIS A 90 3.64 24.48 -14.70
N CYS A 91 3.28 23.31 -14.17
CA CYS A 91 2.11 23.18 -13.33
C CYS A 91 2.44 23.59 -11.89
N ASN A 92 1.85 24.70 -11.44
CA ASN A 92 2.24 25.37 -10.19
C ASN A 92 1.75 24.70 -8.90
N ASP A 93 1.01 23.59 -8.97
CA ASP A 93 0.46 22.96 -7.75
C ASP A 93 0.37 21.43 -7.85
N VAL A 94 -0.57 20.90 -8.66
CA VAL A 94 -0.88 19.46 -8.60
C VAL A 94 0.27 18.56 -9.04
N CYS A 95 1.08 18.98 -10.04
CA CYS A 95 2.21 18.18 -10.50
C CYS A 95 3.33 18.03 -9.45
N PRO A 96 3.89 19.11 -8.87
CA PRO A 96 4.92 18.96 -7.84
C PRO A 96 4.39 18.25 -6.59
N THR A 97 3.15 18.52 -6.19
CA THR A 97 2.51 17.85 -5.04
C THR A 97 2.35 16.34 -5.28
N THR A 98 1.91 15.94 -6.48
CA THR A 98 1.76 14.52 -6.84
C THR A 98 3.13 13.83 -6.88
N MET A 99 4.14 14.47 -7.47
CA MET A 99 5.49 13.90 -7.51
C MET A 99 6.13 13.75 -6.12
N ALA A 100 5.94 14.72 -5.23
CA ALA A 100 6.37 14.61 -3.84
C ALA A 100 5.68 13.44 -3.12
N THR A 101 4.38 13.25 -3.36
CA THR A 101 3.62 12.13 -2.80
C THR A 101 4.15 10.78 -3.30
N LEU A 102 4.44 10.67 -4.60
CA LEU A 102 4.99 9.45 -5.19
C LEU A 102 6.42 9.16 -4.73
N ALA A 103 7.25 10.20 -4.55
CA ALA A 103 8.60 10.06 -3.99
C ALA A 103 8.55 9.54 -2.54
N LYS A 104 7.62 10.07 -1.73
CA LYS A 104 7.41 9.59 -0.35
C LYS A 104 6.95 8.14 -0.33
N MET A 105 5.94 7.80 -1.12
CA MET A 105 5.45 6.42 -1.25
C MET A 105 6.57 5.46 -1.66
N TYR A 106 7.37 5.84 -2.66
CA TYR A 106 8.48 5.02 -3.14
C TYR A 106 9.54 4.79 -2.05
N ALA A 107 9.83 5.80 -1.24
CA ALA A 107 10.78 5.69 -0.12
C ALA A 107 10.29 4.78 1.01
N GLU A 108 8.97 4.63 1.17
CA GLU A 108 8.36 3.74 2.18
C GLU A 108 8.33 2.27 1.75
N LEU A 109 8.54 1.97 0.46
CA LEU A 109 8.61 0.60 -0.05
C LEU A 109 9.84 -0.15 0.47
N LYS A 110 9.70 -1.47 0.64
CA LYS A 110 10.84 -2.33 1.01
C LYS A 110 11.85 -2.37 -0.15
N PRO A 111 13.14 -2.63 0.13
CA PRO A 111 14.17 -2.65 -0.92
C PRO A 111 13.93 -3.65 -2.07
N GLY A 112 13.17 -4.74 -1.84
CA GLY A 112 12.74 -5.65 -2.90
C GLY A 112 11.66 -5.03 -3.79
N GLU A 113 10.66 -4.41 -3.18
CA GLU A 113 9.52 -3.78 -3.86
C GLU A 113 9.96 -2.58 -4.72
N GLN A 114 10.97 -1.82 -4.27
CA GLN A 114 11.55 -0.72 -5.04
C GLN A 114 12.19 -1.19 -6.35
N LYS A 115 12.81 -2.38 -6.38
CA LYS A 115 13.44 -2.90 -7.61
C LYS A 115 12.41 -3.33 -8.64
N ASP A 116 11.23 -3.75 -8.18
CA ASP A 116 10.16 -4.26 -9.03
C ASP A 116 9.18 -3.15 -9.46
N LEU A 117 9.42 -1.89 -9.07
CA LEU A 117 8.58 -0.74 -9.41
C LEU A 117 9.39 0.36 -10.10
N GLN A 118 8.92 0.82 -11.25
CA GLN A 118 9.35 2.07 -11.87
C GLN A 118 8.26 3.13 -11.81
N VAL A 119 8.67 4.39 -11.60
CA VAL A 119 7.80 5.56 -11.68
C VAL A 119 8.21 6.39 -12.89
N ILE A 120 7.27 6.63 -13.80
CA ILE A 120 7.49 7.36 -15.06
C ILE A 120 6.66 8.64 -15.06
N PHE A 121 7.32 9.77 -15.30
CA PHE A 121 6.67 11.03 -15.61
C PHE A 121 6.62 11.22 -17.13
N VAL A 122 5.42 11.43 -17.68
CA VAL A 122 5.21 11.72 -19.11
C VAL A 122 4.79 13.18 -19.25
N SER A 123 5.61 13.99 -19.92
CA SER A 123 5.23 15.39 -20.22
C SER A 123 4.11 15.42 -21.25
N VAL A 124 3.08 16.24 -21.01
CA VAL A 124 2.02 16.57 -21.97
C VAL A 124 2.23 17.91 -22.66
N ASP A 125 3.29 18.65 -22.27
CA ASP A 125 3.73 19.92 -22.85
C ASP A 125 5.22 19.78 -23.26
N PRO A 126 5.50 19.31 -24.49
CA PRO A 126 6.85 19.06 -24.98
C PRO A 126 7.62 20.33 -25.39
#